data_AF-A0A7J7DAI1-F1
#
_entry.id   AF-A0A7J7DAI1-F1
#
_cell.length_a   1.000
_cell.length_b   1.000
_cell.length_c   1.000
_cell.angle_alpha   90.00
_cell.angle_beta   90.00
_cell.angle_gamma   90.00
#
_symmetry.space_group_name_H-M   'P 1'
#
loop_
_entity.id
_entity.type
_entity.pdbx_description
1 polymer ?
#
loop_
_entity_poly.entity_id
_entity_poly.type
_entity_poly.pdbx_seq_one_letter_code
_entity_poly.pdbx_strand_id
1 'polypeptide(L)'
;MELMSNEQSRMRTYQKRKKGLMKMTYEFSTLCGVEVCVIIHEDRSAGVETWPKNPNEVKGIIDKHRSVESQDLRGKNPKTYLIFSLLKLDPSYLRKRENSST
;
A
#
# COMPACT_ATOMS: atom_id res chain seq x y z
N MET A 1 5.70 2.32 16.51
CA MET A 1 6.44 2.43 15.23
C MET A 1 6.63 3.91 14.99
N GLU A 2 7.87 4.37 14.91
CA GLU A 2 8.22 5.80 14.81
C GLU A 2 8.95 6.09 13.49
N LEU A 3 8.92 7.36 13.07
CA LEU A 3 9.66 7.81 11.89
C LEU A 3 11.16 7.76 12.14
N MET A 4 11.89 7.10 11.24
CA MET A 4 13.35 7.04 11.31
C MET A 4 13.96 8.37 10.88
N SER A 5 14.63 9.08 11.80
CA SER A 5 15.30 10.35 11.51
C SER A 5 16.49 10.18 10.56
N ASN A 6 17.36 9.19 10.82
CA ASN A 6 18.53 8.92 9.99
C ASN A 6 18.12 8.43 8.59
N GLU A 7 18.48 9.22 7.59
CA GLU A 7 18.12 9.01 6.19
C GLU A 7 18.72 7.73 5.58
N GLN A 8 19.98 7.41 5.85
CA GLN A 8 20.63 6.22 5.31
C GLN A 8 20.01 4.94 5.91
N SER A 9 19.82 4.93 7.24
CA SER A 9 19.16 3.82 7.93
C SER A 9 17.72 3.66 7.50
N ARG A 10 17.00 4.77 7.27
CA ARG A 10 15.63 4.76 6.74
C ARG A 10 15.58 4.14 5.35
N MET A 11 16.48 4.51 4.44
CA MET A 11 16.54 3.95 3.09
C MET A 11 16.86 2.45 3.07
N ARG A 12 17.85 2.00 3.85
CA ARG A 12 18.18 0.57 3.97
C ARG A 12 17.00 -0.24 4.51
N THR A 13 16.34 0.28 5.54
CA THR A 13 15.15 -0.34 6.12
C THR A 13 14.00 -0.38 5.14
N TYR A 14 13.75 0.71 4.40
CA TYR A 14 12.73 0.78 3.36
C TYR A 14 12.94 -0.31 2.30
N GLN A 15 14.13 -0.41 1.71
CA GLN A 15 14.41 -1.40 0.67
C GLN A 15 14.23 -2.84 1.19
N LYS A 16 14.71 -3.14 2.40
CA LYS A 16 14.55 -4.48 3.02
C LYS A 16 13.09 -4.81 3.30
N ARG A 17 12.34 -3.86 3.88
CA ARG A 17 10.92 -4.05 4.22
C ARG A 17 10.05 -4.12 2.97
N LYS A 18 10.30 -3.30 1.96
CA LYS A 18 9.61 -3.31 0.67
C LYS A 18 9.73 -4.68 0.00
N LYS A 19 10.96 -5.19 -0.12
CA LYS A 19 11.21 -6.52 -0.68
C LYS A 19 10.49 -7.62 0.11
N GLY A 20 10.56 -7.55 1.44
CA GLY A 20 9.87 -8.50 2.32
C GLY A 20 8.35 -8.45 2.18
N LEU A 21 7.78 -7.25 2.11
CA LEU A 21 6.35 -7.03 1.92
C LEU A 21 5.87 -7.61 0.59
N MET A 22 6.55 -7.30 -0.53
CA MET A 22 6.17 -7.84 -1.84
C MET A 22 6.22 -9.37 -1.87
N LYS A 23 7.24 -9.99 -1.24
CA LYS A 23 7.33 -11.45 -1.11
C LYS A 23 6.16 -12.03 -0.29
N MET A 24 5.87 -11.42 0.86
CA MET A 24 4.74 -11.82 1.71
C MET A 24 3.42 -11.70 0.96
N THR A 25 3.21 -10.60 0.22
CA THR A 25 2.00 -10.37 -0.56
C THR A 25 1.82 -11.44 -1.64
N TYR A 26 2.90 -11.79 -2.35
CA TYR A 26 2.87 -12.87 -3.34
C TYR A 26 2.53 -14.22 -2.69
N GLU A 27 3.22 -14.59 -1.62
CA GLU A 27 3.00 -15.84 -0.90
C GLU A 27 1.59 -15.92 -0.33
N PHE A 28 1.11 -14.85 0.30
CA PHE A 28 -0.22 -14.76 0.87
C PHE A 28 -1.32 -14.88 -0.19
N SER A 29 -1.20 -14.14 -1.30
CA SER A 29 -2.13 -14.22 -2.42
C SER A 29 -2.16 -15.63 -3.02
N THR A 30 -0.99 -16.26 -3.16
CA THR A 30 -0.87 -17.61 -3.73
C THR A 30 -1.42 -18.70 -2.81
N LEU A 31 -1.04 -18.68 -1.53
CA LEU A 31 -1.41 -19.73 -0.56
C LEU A 31 -2.88 -19.66 -0.17
N CYS A 32 -3.43 -18.44 -0.05
CA CYS A 32 -4.81 -18.25 0.38
C CYS A 32 -5.78 -18.09 -0.79
N GLY A 33 -5.29 -17.95 -2.04
CA GLY A 33 -6.14 -17.75 -3.22
C GLY A 33 -6.94 -16.46 -3.16
N VAL A 34 -6.40 -15.41 -2.54
CA VAL A 34 -7.07 -14.12 -2.35
C VAL A 34 -6.48 -13.03 -3.25
N GLU A 35 -7.34 -12.14 -3.73
CA GLU A 35 -6.91 -10.94 -4.47
C GLU A 35 -6.32 -9.92 -3.47
N VAL A 36 -5.06 -9.53 -3.68
CA VAL A 36 -4.35 -8.58 -2.82
C VAL A 36 -3.82 -7.45 -3.66
N CYS A 37 -3.98 -6.22 -3.19
CA CYS A 37 -3.37 -5.05 -3.79
C CYS A 37 -2.45 -4.34 -2.79
N VAL A 38 -1.25 -3.97 -3.24
CA VAL A 38 -0.29 -3.15 -2.49
C VAL A 38 0.15 -2.00 -3.39
N ILE A 39 0.16 -0.79 -2.85
CA ILE A 39 0.61 0.42 -3.53
C ILE A 39 1.63 1.10 -2.62
N ILE A 40 2.84 1.30 -3.11
CA ILE A 40 3.94 1.92 -2.37
C ILE A 40 4.37 3.17 -3.12
N HIS A 41 4.28 4.30 -2.42
CA HIS A 41 4.80 5.58 -2.88
C HIS A 41 6.20 5.79 -2.31
N GLU A 42 7.16 6.15 -3.17
CA GLU A 42 8.48 6.57 -2.73
C GLU A 42 8.55 8.11 -2.71
N ASP A 43 9.01 8.70 -1.61
CA ASP A 43 9.10 10.17 -1.51
C ASP A 43 10.14 10.77 -2.46
N ARG A 44 11.14 9.99 -2.85
CA ARG A 44 12.34 10.45 -3.58
C ARG A 44 12.32 10.19 -5.07
N SER A 45 11.58 9.17 -5.48
CA SER A 45 11.37 8.87 -6.89
C SER A 45 9.90 9.15 -7.19
N ALA A 46 9.59 9.74 -8.33
CA ALA A 46 8.19 9.87 -8.75
C ALA A 46 7.53 8.49 -9.07
N GLY A 47 8.19 7.39 -8.71
CA GLY A 47 7.76 6.03 -8.98
C GLY A 47 6.75 5.55 -7.95
N VAL A 48 5.66 4.99 -8.45
CA VAL A 48 4.73 4.17 -7.67
C VAL A 48 5.06 2.71 -7.97
N GLU A 49 5.29 1.92 -6.93
CA GLU A 49 5.47 0.48 -7.07
C GLU A 49 4.19 -0.24 -6.60
N THR A 50 3.68 -1.16 -7.40
CA THR A 50 2.42 -1.85 -7.13
C THR A 50 2.54 -3.36 -7.16
N TRP A 51 1.66 -4.01 -6.39
CA TRP A 51 1.24 -5.38 -6.57
C TRP A 51 -0.28 -5.40 -6.80
N PRO A 52 -0.79 -6.10 -7.82
CA PRO A 52 -0.05 -6.67 -8.94
C PRO A 52 0.71 -5.61 -9.77
N LYS A 53 1.64 -6.03 -10.61
CA LYS A 53 2.39 -5.11 -11.49
C LYS A 53 1.54 -4.54 -12.62
N ASN A 54 0.48 -5.25 -13.00
CA ASN A 54 -0.43 -4.84 -14.06
C ASN A 54 -1.40 -3.76 -13.53
N PRO A 55 -1.38 -2.53 -14.08
CA PRO A 55 -2.26 -1.45 -13.63
C PRO A 55 -3.76 -1.78 -13.77
N ASN A 56 -4.14 -2.60 -14.75
CA ASN A 56 -5.53 -2.98 -14.94
C ASN A 56 -6.02 -3.91 -13.83
N GLU A 57 -5.17 -4.82 -13.35
CA GLU A 57 -5.48 -5.69 -12.20
C GLU A 57 -5.59 -4.88 -10.91
N VAL A 58 -4.64 -3.96 -10.68
CA VAL A 58 -4.69 -3.01 -9.56
C VAL A 58 -6.00 -2.23 -9.58
N LYS A 59 -6.35 -1.64 -10.73
CA LYS A 59 -7.60 -0.90 -10.90
C LYS A 59 -8.83 -1.78 -10.63
N GLY A 60 -8.85 -3.00 -11.17
CA GLY A 60 -9.94 -3.95 -10.95
C GLY A 60 -10.15 -4.29 -9.47
N ILE A 61 -9.07 -4.48 -8.71
CA ILE A 61 -9.15 -4.74 -7.26
C ILE A 61 -9.68 -3.50 -6.51
N ILE A 62 -9.21 -2.30 -6.86
CA ILE A 62 -9.69 -1.04 -6.25
C ILE A 62 -11.18 -0.82 -6.54
N ASP A 63 -11.61 -1.00 -7.79
CA ASP A 63 -13.00 -0.79 -8.19
C ASP A 63 -13.94 -1.80 -7.50
N LYS A 64 -13.53 -3.07 -7.41
CA LYS A 64 -14.23 -4.11 -6.63
C LYS A 64 -14.37 -3.68 -5.17
N HIS A 65 -13.29 -3.22 -4.54
CA HIS A 65 -13.32 -2.78 -3.15
C HIS A 65 -14.28 -1.60 -2.92
N ARG A 66 -14.23 -0.57 -3.77
CA ARG A 66 -15.14 0.58 -3.69
C ARG A 66 -16.60 0.17 -3.82
N SER A 67 -16.90 -0.78 -4.69
CA SER A 67 -18.26 -1.30 -4.86
C SER A 67 -18.78 -1.99 -3.58
N VAL A 68 -17.89 -2.67 -2.84
CA VAL A 68 -18.23 -3.32 -1.56
C VAL A 68 -18.36 -2.30 -0.44
N GLU A 69 -17.55 -1.26 -0.38
CA GLU A 69 -17.65 -0.20 0.63
C GLU A 69 -18.96 0.60 0.50
N SER A 70 -19.43 0.79 -0.74
CA SER A 70 -20.70 1.48 -1.02
C SER A 70 -21.96 0.66 -0.70
N GLN A 71 -21.83 -0.67 -0.54
CA GLN A 71 -22.91 -1.53 -0.08
C GLN A 71 -22.67 -1.84 1.40
N ASP A 72 -23.58 -1.43 2.28
CA ASP A 72 -23.49 -1.71 3.71
C ASP A 72 -23.60 -3.23 4.00
N LEU A 73 -22.48 -3.94 3.81
CA LEU A 73 -22.36 -5.40 3.89
C LEU A 73 -21.61 -5.82 5.15
N ARG A 74 -21.88 -5.15 6.29
CA ARG A 74 -21.31 -5.41 7.63
C ARG A 74 -21.52 -6.84 8.19
N GLY A 75 -21.96 -7.80 7.38
CA GLY A 75 -22.20 -9.19 7.76
C GLY A 75 -21.80 -10.27 6.73
N LYS A 76 -21.06 -9.96 5.65
CA LYS A 76 -20.56 -11.00 4.72
C LYS A 76 -19.05 -11.23 4.90
N ASN A 77 -18.69 -12.52 4.92
CA ASN A 77 -17.39 -13.07 5.32
C ASN A 77 -16.17 -12.28 4.78
N PRO A 78 -15.22 -11.84 5.64
CA PRO A 78 -14.04 -11.04 5.28
C PRO A 78 -12.96 -11.82 4.49
N LYS A 79 -13.32 -12.92 3.81
CA LYS A 79 -12.36 -13.82 3.17
C LYS A 79 -11.77 -13.32 1.86
N THR A 80 -12.28 -12.24 1.29
CA THR A 80 -12.03 -12.02 -0.14
C THR A 80 -11.11 -10.84 -0.45
N TYR A 81 -11.00 -9.83 0.41
CA TYR A 81 -10.25 -8.62 0.06
C TYR A 81 -9.55 -8.00 1.27
N LEU A 82 -8.21 -8.07 1.27
CA LEU A 82 -7.35 -7.32 2.17
C LEU A 82 -6.58 -6.28 1.35
N ILE A 83 -7.06 -5.04 1.36
CA ILE A 83 -6.24 -3.91 0.95
C ILE A 83 -5.36 -3.54 2.15
N PHE A 84 -4.12 -4.01 2.15
CA PHE A 84 -3.11 -3.44 3.04
C PHE A 84 -2.68 -2.08 2.48
N SER A 85 -3.49 -1.06 2.76
CA SER A 85 -3.00 0.31 2.74
C SER A 85 -1.99 0.44 3.87
N LEU A 86 -0.69 0.23 3.61
CA LEU A 86 0.38 0.75 4.48
C LEU A 86 0.51 2.28 4.32
N LEU A 87 -0.63 2.97 4.27
CA LEU A 87 -0.75 4.38 4.53
C LEU A 87 -0.76 4.57 6.06
N LYS A 88 0.42 4.42 6.65
CA LYS A 88 0.82 5.27 7.77
C LYS A 88 1.55 6.48 7.18
N LEU A 89 0.94 7.15 6.19
CA LEU A 89 1.30 8.53 5.93
C LEU A 89 0.58 9.34 6.99
N ASP A 90 1.32 9.64 8.04
CA ASP A 90 0.94 10.60 9.07
C ASP A 90 0.42 11.88 8.37
N PRO A 91 -0.78 12.38 8.68
CA PRO A 91 -1.36 13.57 8.05
C PRO A 91 -0.43 14.80 8.10
N SER A 92 0.53 14.80 9.04
CA SER A 92 1.58 15.80 9.18
C SER A 92 2.54 15.89 7.98
N TYR A 93 2.65 14.84 7.15
CA TYR A 93 3.53 14.84 5.96
C TYR A 93 2.91 15.57 4.77
N LEU A 94 1.58 15.55 4.61
CA LEU A 94 0.87 16.29 3.55
C LEU A 94 1.01 17.80 3.73
N ARG A 95 1.02 18.28 4.98
CA ARG A 95 1.12 19.70 5.32
C ARG A 95 2.49 20.33 5.03
N LYS A 96 3.57 19.54 4.99
CA LYS A 96 4.91 20.06 4.70
C LYS A 96 5.12 20.40 3.21
N ARG A 97 4.27 19.91 2.31
CA ARG A 97 4.43 20.13 0.87
C ARG A 97 3.86 21.47 0.38
N GLU A 98 2.85 22.04 1.05
CA GLU A 98 2.35 23.39 0.73
C GLU A 98 3.31 24.51 1.14
N ASN A 99 4.13 24.31 2.18
CA ASN A 99 4.98 25.36 2.75
C ASN A 99 6.44 25.35 2.24
N SER A 100 6.76 24.60 1.20
CA SER A 100 8.12 24.56 0.59
C SER A 100 8.13 24.93 -0.90
N SER A 101 7.06 25.58 -1.38
CA SER A 101 6.99 26.20 -2.71
C SER A 101 6.85 27.72 -2.62
N THR A 102 7.54 28.33 -1.65
CA THR A 102 7.79 29.78 -1.61
C THR A 102 9.26 30.00 -1.30
#